data_AF-A0A2I0TGE5-F1
#
_entry.id   AF-A0A2I0TGE5-F1
#
_cell.length_a   1.000
_cell.length_b   1.000
_cell.length_c   1.000
_cell.angle_alpha   90.00
_cell.angle_beta   90.00
_cell.angle_gamma   90.00
#
_symmetry.space_group_name_H-M   'P 1'
#
loop_
_entity.id
_entity.type
_entity.pdbx_description
1 polymer ?
#
loop_
_entity_poly.entity_id
_entity_poly.type
_entity_poly.pdbx_seq_one_letter_code
_entity_poly.pdbx_strand_id
1 'polypeptide(L)'
;MSKWKPVTSSIPRVSVLEPVLFNIFVSNIDSGIECTLSKFAVDTKLCGAVNKLDGWDAIQRDLDRLEKWACVNFMKFNQAKCKVLHL
;
A
#
# COMPACT_ATOMS: atom_id res chain seq x y z
N MET A 1 -41.31 -3.81 -3.94
CA MET A 1 -39.97 -4.32 -4.29
C MET A 1 -38.97 -3.20 -4.07
N SER A 2 -37.91 -3.44 -3.30
CA SER A 2 -36.88 -2.42 -3.03
C SER A 2 -36.07 -2.15 -4.29
N LYS A 3 -35.73 -0.88 -4.52
CA LYS A 3 -34.89 -0.45 -5.64
C LYS A 3 -33.42 -0.70 -5.27
N TRP A 4 -32.65 -1.28 -6.19
CA TRP A 4 -31.20 -1.40 -6.05
C TRP A 4 -30.58 0.00 -5.93
N LYS A 5 -29.71 0.20 -4.94
CA LYS A 5 -28.90 1.42 -4.82
C LYS A 5 -27.46 1.12 -5.23
N PRO A 6 -26.78 2.03 -5.94
CA PRO A 6 -25.37 1.90 -6.22
C PRO A 6 -24.59 1.92 -4.91
N VAL A 7 -23.80 0.87 -4.68
CA VAL A 7 -22.84 0.80 -3.58
C VAL A 7 -21.59 1.55 -4.05
N THR A 8 -21.31 2.70 -3.47
CA THR A 8 -19.99 3.31 -3.58
C THR A 8 -18.97 2.36 -2.97
N SER A 9 -17.82 2.16 -3.62
CA SER A 9 -16.74 1.25 -3.18
C SER A 9 -16.11 1.60 -1.82
N SER A 10 -16.67 2.56 -1.11
CA SER A 10 -16.35 2.92 0.26
C SER A 10 -17.04 1.97 1.23
N ILE A 11 -16.25 1.34 2.09
CA ILE A 11 -16.75 0.61 3.24
C ILE A 11 -17.36 1.64 4.21
N PRO A 12 -18.57 1.41 4.76
CA PRO A 12 -19.14 2.30 5.77
C PRO A 12 -18.22 2.31 7.00
N ARG A 13 -17.72 3.50 7.37
CA ARG A 13 -16.68 3.78 8.38
C ARG A 13 -16.94 3.26 9.81
N VAL A 14 -18.05 2.54 10.03
CA VAL A 14 -18.64 2.25 11.36
C VAL A 14 -18.64 0.75 11.66
N SER A 15 -18.00 -0.09 10.83
CA SER A 15 -17.98 -1.53 11.06
C SER A 15 -16.69 -1.99 11.75
N VAL A 16 -16.82 -2.78 12.83
CA VAL A 16 -15.68 -3.46 13.50
C VAL A 16 -14.91 -4.37 12.53
N LEU A 17 -15.55 -4.76 11.42
CA LEU A 17 -14.96 -5.60 10.37
C LEU A 17 -14.11 -4.82 9.36
N GLU A 18 -14.25 -3.49 9.27
CA GLU A 18 -13.55 -2.67 8.28
C GLU A 18 -12.02 -2.77 8.40
N PRO A 19 -11.40 -2.67 9.60
CA PRO A 19 -9.95 -2.85 9.72
C PRO A 19 -9.48 -4.25 9.33
N VAL A 20 -10.28 -5.27 9.62
CA VAL A 20 -9.95 -6.67 9.30
C VAL A 20 -10.00 -6.90 7.79
N LEU A 21 -11.07 -6.45 7.13
CA LEU A 21 -11.21 -6.54 5.68
C LEU A 21 -10.14 -5.72 4.95
N PHE A 22 -9.83 -4.53 5.47
CA PHE A 22 -8.75 -3.72 4.93
C PHE A 22 -7.40 -4.43 5.04
N ASN A 23 -7.09 -5.04 6.19
CA ASN A 23 -5.85 -5.81 6.39
C ASN A 23 -5.76 -7.02 5.45
N ILE A 24 -6.88 -7.71 5.20
CA ILE A 24 -6.95 -8.80 4.21
C ILE A 24 -6.70 -8.25 2.80
N PHE A 25 -7.30 -7.11 2.46
CA PHE A 25 -7.15 -6.50 1.14
C PHE A 25 -5.69 -6.12 0.83
N VAL A 26 -5.00 -5.49 1.78
CA VAL A 26 -3.59 -5.11 1.62
C VAL A 26 -2.62 -6.26 1.93
N SER A 27 -3.11 -7.46 2.26
CA SER A 27 -2.29 -8.57 2.77
C SER A 27 -1.19 -9.04 1.80
N ASN A 28 -1.36 -8.83 0.49
CA ASN A 28 -0.42 -9.26 -0.54
C ASN A 28 0.44 -8.13 -1.14
N ILE A 29 0.35 -6.90 -0.63
CA ILE A 29 1.07 -5.72 -1.18
C ILE A 29 2.61 -5.87 -1.15
N ASP A 30 3.13 -6.70 -0.25
CA ASP A 30 4.55 -7.03 -0.09
C ASP A 30 5.02 -8.14 -1.03
N SER A 31 4.14 -8.71 -1.85
CA SER A 31 4.51 -9.75 -2.81
C SER A 31 5.54 -9.22 -3.80
N GLY A 32 6.74 -9.80 -3.74
CA GLY A 32 7.85 -9.42 -4.60
C GLY A 32 8.57 -8.13 -4.20
N ILE A 33 8.35 -7.59 -3.00
CA ILE A 33 9.16 -6.51 -2.44
C ILE A 33 10.46 -7.08 -1.87
N GLU A 34 11.60 -6.48 -2.23
CA GLU A 34 12.94 -6.91 -1.77
C GLU A 34 13.36 -6.24 -0.46
N CYS A 35 12.93 -4.99 -0.25
CA CYS A 35 13.16 -4.22 0.95
C CYS A 35 12.17 -4.62 2.08
N THR A 36 12.49 -4.23 3.31
CA THR A 36 11.58 -4.43 4.44
C THR A 36 10.35 -3.55 4.29
N LEU A 37 9.16 -4.15 4.21
CA LEU A 37 7.88 -3.44 4.17
C LEU A 37 7.13 -3.57 5.51
N SER A 38 6.71 -2.44 6.07
CA SER A 38 5.84 -2.38 7.25
C SER A 38 4.48 -1.80 6.86
N LYS A 39 3.41 -2.51 7.21
CA LYS A 39 2.03 -2.22 6.80
C LYS A 39 1.24 -1.71 8.00
N PHE A 40 0.73 -0.49 7.93
CA PHE A 40 -0.01 0.17 9.00
C PHE A 40 -1.29 0.81 8.47
N ALA A 41 -2.39 0.06 8.43
CA ALA A 41 -3.67 0.55 7.91
C ALA A 41 -3.46 1.39 6.63
N VAL A 42 -3.66 2.71 6.69
CA VAL A 42 -3.56 3.61 5.54
C VAL A 42 -2.10 3.92 5.10
N ASP A 43 -1.11 3.68 5.95
CA ASP A 43 0.29 4.00 5.69
C ASP A 43 1.14 2.74 5.53
N THR A 44 2.04 2.75 4.54
CA THR A 44 3.03 1.69 4.33
C THR A 44 4.42 2.31 4.36
N LYS A 45 5.35 1.70 5.11
CA LYS A 45 6.76 2.14 5.18
C LYS A 45 7.65 1.11 4.50
N LEU A 46 8.47 1.57 3.56
CA LEU A 46 9.52 0.79 2.91
C LEU A 46 10.87 1.19 3.51
N CYS A 47 11.67 0.21 3.91
CA CYS A 47 13.00 0.42 4.48
C CYS A 47 13.99 -0.55 3.84
N GLY A 48 15.11 -0.03 3.34
CA GLY A 48 16.20 -0.83 2.77
C GLY A 48 17.55 -0.29 3.24
N ALA A 49 18.54 -1.17 3.35
CA ALA A 49 19.91 -0.75 3.60
C ALA A 49 20.47 -0.10 2.33
N VAL A 50 20.85 1.18 2.44
CA VAL A 50 21.38 1.97 1.32
C VAL A 50 22.88 2.16 1.49
N ASN A 51 23.61 1.07 1.42
CA ASN A 51 25.05 1.03 1.57
C ASN A 51 25.78 1.10 0.22
N LYS A 52 25.07 0.91 -0.91
CA LYS A 52 25.58 0.95 -2.30
C LYS A 52 24.50 1.44 -3.27
N LEU A 53 24.90 1.77 -4.51
CA LEU A 53 24.00 2.06 -5.65
C LEU A 53 22.88 1.00 -5.77
N ASP A 54 23.23 -0.27 -5.60
CA ASP A 54 22.29 -1.40 -5.63
C ASP A 54 21.11 -1.24 -4.64
N GLY A 55 21.34 -0.60 -3.49
CA GLY A 55 20.30 -0.37 -2.48
C GLY A 55 19.30 0.71 -2.89
N TRP A 56 19.75 1.75 -3.60
CA TRP A 56 18.87 2.75 -4.19
C TRP A 56 18.01 2.16 -5.30
N ASP A 57 18.62 1.36 -6.17
CA ASP A 57 17.92 0.69 -7.28
C ASP A 57 16.86 -0.30 -6.76
N ALA A 58 17.16 -1.04 -5.69
CA ALA A 58 16.20 -1.92 -5.05
C ALA A 58 15.00 -1.16 -4.47
N ILE A 59 15.24 -0.04 -3.76
CA ILE A 59 14.17 0.80 -3.21
C ILE A 59 13.29 1.36 -4.32
N GLN A 60 13.88 1.86 -5.41
CA GLN A 60 13.09 2.40 -6.52
C GLN A 60 12.26 1.31 -7.20
N ARG A 61 12.84 0.13 -7.45
CA ARG A 61 12.12 -1.01 -8.03
C ARG A 61 10.94 -1.45 -7.16
N ASP A 62 11.11 -1.42 -5.85
CA ASP A 62 10.03 -1.74 -4.92
C ASP A 62 8.94 -0.64 -4.86
N LEU A 63 9.32 0.64 -4.94
CA LEU A 63 8.36 1.74 -5.08
C LEU A 63 7.53 1.60 -6.37
N ASP A 64 8.16 1.26 -7.49
CA ASP A 64 7.48 1.03 -8.77
C ASP A 64 6.51 -0.15 -8.70
N ARG A 65 6.87 -1.22 -7.95
CA ARG A 65 5.99 -2.36 -7.69
C ARG A 65 4.77 -1.95 -6.85
N LEU A 66 4.98 -1.14 -5.81
CA LEU A 66 3.89 -0.62 -4.97
C LEU A 66 2.93 0.29 -5.76
N GLU A 67 3.44 1.14 -6.64
CA GLU A 67 2.62 1.99 -7.50
C GLU A 67 1.77 1.14 -8.48
N LYS A 68 2.38 0.14 -9.12
CA LYS A 68 1.66 -0.81 -9.98
C LYS A 68 0.58 -1.58 -9.22
N TRP A 69 0.89 -2.08 -8.02
CA TRP A 69 -0.10 -2.73 -7.18
C TRP A 69 -1.26 -1.78 -6.84
N ALA A 70 -0.98 -0.52 -6.48
CA ALA A 70 -2.01 0.46 -6.20
C ALA A 70 -2.90 0.73 -7.43
N CYS A 71 -2.32 0.80 -8.62
CA CYS A 71 -3.05 0.97 -9.88
C CYS A 71 -4.01 -0.21 -10.15
N VAL A 72 -3.53 -1.45 -10.01
CA VAL A 72 -4.34 -2.67 -10.20
C VAL A 72 -5.48 -2.76 -9.16
N ASN A 73 -5.24 -2.27 -7.94
CA ASN A 73 -6.19 -2.32 -6.84
C ASN A 73 -7.05 -1.05 -6.71
N PHE A 74 -7.02 -0.15 -7.71
CA PHE A 74 -7.75 1.11 -7.72
C PHE A 74 -7.51 2.00 -6.48
N MET A 75 -6.31 1.91 -5.90
CA MET A 75 -5.88 2.72 -4.78
C MET A 75 -5.04 3.91 -5.26
N LYS A 76 -5.14 5.03 -4.53
CA LYS A 76 -4.34 6.21 -4.80
C LYS A 76 -2.97 6.09 -4.14
N PHE A 77 -1.92 5.86 -4.94
CA PHE A 77 -0.55 6.02 -4.48
C PHE A 77 -0.24 7.52 -4.31
N ASN A 78 0.28 7.92 -3.14
CA ASN A 78 0.57 9.32 -2.84
C ASN A 78 2.08 9.57 -2.80
N GLN A 79 2.66 9.74 -3.98
CA GLN A 79 4.09 10.01 -4.14
C GLN A 79 4.54 11.27 -3.37
N ALA A 80 3.69 12.29 -3.26
CA ALA A 80 4.01 13.51 -2.51
C ALA A 80 4.19 13.28 -1.00
N LYS A 81 3.66 12.17 -0.47
CA LYS A 81 3.85 11.75 0.92
C LYS A 81 5.04 10.80 1.11
N CYS A 82 5.62 10.26 0.03
CA CYS A 82 6.82 9.43 0.11
C CYS A 82 8.00 10.30 0.55
N LYS A 83 8.53 10.01 1.73
CA LYS A 83 9.71 10.70 2.28
C LYS A 83 10.80 9.67 2.56
N VAL A 84 12.02 10.00 2.16
CA VAL A 84 13.21 9.23 2.53
C VAL A 84 13.65 9.69 3.91
N LEU A 85 13.86 8.74 4.81
CA LEU A 85 14.45 8.97 6.13
C LEU A 85 15.83 8.33 6.15
N HIS A 86 16.87 9.14 6.39
CA HIS A 86 18.20 8.64 6.71
C HIS A 86 18.29 8.43 8.23
N LEU A 87 18.69 7.24 8.66
CA LEU A 87 18.91 6.87 10.06
C LEU A 87 20.40 6.75 10.36
#